data_AF-A0A0H1BFK4-F1
#
_entry.id   AF-A0A0H1BFK4-F1
#
_cell.length_a   1.000
_cell.length_b   1.000
_cell.length_c   1.000
_cell.angle_alpha   90.00
_cell.angle_beta   90.00
_cell.angle_gamma   90.00
#
_symmetry.space_group_name_H-M   'P 1'
#
loop_
_entity.id
_entity.type
_entity.pdbx_description
1 polymer ?
#
loop_
_entity_poly.entity_id
_entity_poly.type
_entity_poly.pdbx_seq_one_letter_code
_entity_poly.pdbx_strand_id
1 'polypeptide(L)'
;MPDSKNVIDSVTASSVCEIGAKMFGYKVERRRVGYEELAEFDEVMAAGTAAALVPIKSITMKSKNDKFTFSSGEGDEGGEICRKLLKTLKGIQTGDILDDFGWLVDIEPVPQGWMEEATGK
;
A
#
# COMPACT_ATOMS: atom_id res chain seq x y z
N MET A 1 9.45 3.53 -4.72
CA MET A 1 9.41 2.12 -4.26
C MET A 1 10.81 1.53 -4.32
N PRO A 2 11.28 0.82 -3.26
CA PRO A 2 12.59 0.16 -3.26
C PRO A 2 12.68 -0.91 -4.35
N ASP A 3 13.81 -0.94 -5.07
CA ASP A 3 14.09 -1.94 -6.11
C ASP A 3 15.23 -2.89 -5.73
N SER A 4 14.92 -4.18 -5.62
CA SER A 4 15.89 -5.23 -5.29
C SER A 4 15.40 -6.60 -5.78
N LYS A 5 16.33 -7.51 -6.08
CA LYS A 5 16.01 -8.90 -6.43
C LYS A 5 15.53 -9.72 -5.22
N ASN A 6 15.74 -9.20 -4.01
CA ASN A 6 15.44 -9.88 -2.75
C ASN A 6 14.21 -9.28 -2.05
N VAL A 7 13.48 -8.37 -2.69
CA VAL A 7 12.19 -7.88 -2.17
C VAL A 7 11.06 -8.57 -2.91
N ILE A 8 9.96 -8.83 -2.20
CA ILE A 8 8.73 -9.32 -2.81
C ILE A 8 8.15 -8.21 -3.67
N ASP A 9 7.76 -8.55 -4.89
CA ASP A 9 7.04 -7.64 -5.79
C ASP A 9 5.60 -7.49 -5.29
N SER A 10 5.39 -6.56 -4.36
CA SER A 10 4.11 -6.34 -3.69
C SER A 10 3.10 -5.73 -4.64
N VAL A 11 2.02 -6.45 -4.94
CA VAL A 11 0.90 -5.94 -5.74
C VAL A 11 0.32 -4.66 -5.15
N THR A 12 0.19 -4.57 -3.82
CA THR A 12 -0.32 -3.36 -3.15
C THR A 12 0.60 -2.17 -3.35
N ALA A 13 1.92 -2.37 -3.27
CA ALA A 13 2.89 -1.29 -3.50
C ALA A 13 2.85 -0.81 -4.97
N SER A 14 2.73 -1.74 -5.91
CA SER A 14 2.58 -1.45 -7.34
C SER A 14 1.29 -0.67 -7.63
N SER A 15 0.14 -1.11 -7.11
CA SER A 15 -1.14 -0.41 -7.28
C SER A 15 -1.10 1.01 -6.73
N VAL A 16 -0.50 1.22 -5.56
CA VAL A 16 -0.38 2.56 -4.95
C VAL A 16 0.52 3.48 -5.77
N CYS A 17 1.60 2.95 -6.33
CA CYS A 17 2.44 3.68 -7.27
C CYS A 17 1.65 4.06 -8.54
N GLU A 18 0.88 3.13 -9.11
CA GLU A 18 0.06 3.41 -10.28
C GLU A 18 -1.04 4.45 -10.03
N ILE A 19 -1.72 4.39 -8.88
CA ILE A 19 -2.67 5.42 -8.44
C ILE A 19 -1.97 6.78 -8.35
N GLY A 20 -0.83 6.83 -7.66
CA GLY A 20 -0.05 8.05 -7.51
C GLY A 20 0.33 8.69 -8.85
N ALA A 21 0.81 7.88 -9.79
CA ALA A 21 1.21 8.34 -11.12
C ALA A 21 0.02 8.76 -11.98
N LYS A 22 -1.00 7.91 -12.14
CA LYS A 22 -2.08 8.11 -13.11
C LYS A 22 -3.19 9.04 -12.59
N MET A 23 -3.55 8.96 -11.31
CA MET A 23 -4.66 9.75 -10.76
C MET A 23 -4.20 11.06 -10.11
N PHE A 24 -3.00 11.08 -9.53
CA PHE A 24 -2.49 12.24 -8.81
C PHE A 24 -1.32 12.96 -9.48
N GLY A 25 -0.80 12.42 -10.58
CA GLY A 25 0.29 13.02 -11.34
C GLY A 25 1.63 13.03 -10.59
N TYR A 26 1.80 12.17 -9.59
CA TYR A 26 3.03 12.08 -8.83
C TYR A 26 4.14 11.40 -9.64
N LYS A 27 5.37 11.88 -9.48
CA LYS A 27 6.55 11.20 -10.00
C LYS A 27 6.81 9.95 -9.17
N VAL A 28 6.78 8.79 -9.81
CA VAL A 28 7.08 7.51 -9.17
C VAL A 28 8.45 7.03 -9.61
N GLU A 29 9.29 6.67 -8.63
CA GLU A 29 10.61 6.09 -8.88
C GLU A 29 10.71 4.70 -8.26
N ARG A 30 11.19 3.74 -9.05
CA ARG A 30 11.58 2.41 -8.58
C ARG A 30 13.12 2.35 -8.60
N ARG A 31 13.73 2.45 -7.41
CA ARG A 31 15.20 2.54 -7.26
C ARG A 31 15.65 1.97 -5.92
N ARG A 32 16.95 1.75 -5.76
CA ARG A 32 17.53 1.50 -4.43
C ARG A 32 17.42 2.76 -3.58
N VAL A 33 17.09 2.57 -2.30
CA VAL A 33 17.02 3.62 -1.28
C VAL A 33 18.05 3.27 -0.21
N GLY A 34 19.06 4.12 -0.08
CA GLY A 34 20.07 4.01 0.97
C GLY A 34 19.50 4.29 2.35
N TYR A 35 20.18 3.82 3.39
CA TYR A 35 19.75 4.05 4.77
C TYR A 35 19.87 5.53 5.16
N GLU A 36 20.88 6.20 4.63
CA GLU A 36 21.18 7.60 4.88
C GLU A 36 20.13 8.54 4.26
N GLU A 37 19.50 8.12 3.16
CA GLU A 37 18.42 8.85 2.49
C GLU A 37 17.11 8.85 3.30
N LEU A 38 17.00 8.02 4.35
CA LEU A 38 15.80 7.97 5.17
C LEU A 38 15.46 9.34 5.78
N ALA A 39 16.45 10.20 6.04
CA ALA A 39 16.20 11.54 6.56
C ALA A 39 15.53 12.49 5.56
N GLU A 40 15.52 12.15 4.26
CA GLU A 40 15.02 13.01 3.19
C GLU A 40 13.51 12.84 2.94
N PHE A 41 12.87 11.82 3.52
CA PHE A 41 11.46 11.54 3.31
C PHE A 41 10.57 12.19 4.37
N ASP A 42 9.54 12.91 3.94
CA ASP A 42 8.54 13.49 4.84
C ASP A 42 7.56 12.44 5.41
N GLU A 43 7.12 11.51 4.54
CA GLU A 43 6.21 10.42 4.88
C GLU A 43 6.79 9.07 4.43
N VAL A 44 6.66 8.06 5.29
CA VAL A 44 7.02 6.67 4.98
C VAL A 44 5.85 5.76 5.34
N MET A 45 5.56 4.79 4.46
CA MET A 45 4.46 3.85 4.65
C MET A 45 4.86 2.43 4.22
N ALA A 46 4.32 1.44 4.92
CA ALA A 46 4.40 0.04 4.55
C ALA A 46 3.15 -0.37 3.75
N ALA A 47 3.32 -1.17 2.70
CA ALA A 47 2.23 -1.60 1.84
C ALA A 47 2.11 -3.13 1.82
N GLY A 48 0.88 -3.65 1.96
CA GLY A 48 0.62 -5.08 1.83
C GLY A 48 -0.86 -5.42 1.92
N THR A 49 -1.28 -6.54 1.33
CA THR A 49 -2.69 -6.88 1.12
C THR A 49 -3.53 -6.83 2.41
N ALA A 50 -3.03 -7.40 3.51
CA ALA A 50 -3.77 -7.46 4.77
C ALA A 50 -3.91 -6.08 5.45
N ALA A 51 -2.90 -5.23 5.33
CA ALA A 51 -2.83 -3.97 6.05
C ALA A 51 -3.12 -2.74 5.15
N ALA A 52 -3.31 -2.96 3.85
CA ALA A 52 -3.33 -1.94 2.80
C ALA A 52 -2.09 -1.02 2.87
N LEU A 53 -2.22 0.17 3.46
CA LEU A 53 -1.13 1.08 3.74
C LEU A 53 -1.07 1.38 5.24
N VAL A 54 0.10 1.22 5.83
CA VAL A 54 0.37 1.51 7.24
C VAL A 54 1.42 2.62 7.34
N PRO A 55 1.11 3.76 7.95
CA PRO A 55 2.09 4.83 8.15
C PRO A 55 3.19 4.40 9.12
N ILE A 56 4.44 4.73 8.79
CA ILE A 56 5.61 4.42 9.61
C ILE A 56 6.03 5.67 10.37
N LYS A 57 5.84 5.67 11.69
CA LYS A 57 6.22 6.79 12.57
C LYS A 57 7.72 6.93 12.76
N SER A 58 8.44 5.82 12.87
CA SER A 58 9.89 5.85 13.06
C SER A 58 10.55 4.55 12.64
N ILE A 59 11.80 4.65 12.18
CA ILE A 59 12.69 3.53 11.89
C ILE A 59 13.88 3.62 12.84
N THR A 60 14.17 2.55 13.58
CA THR A 60 15.28 2.51 14.57
C THR A 60 16.29 1.43 14.19
N MET A 61 17.56 1.81 14.02
CA MET A 61 18.68 0.89 13.76
C MET A 61 19.55 0.77 15.01
N LYS A 62 19.27 -0.26 15.82
CA LYS A 62 19.95 -0.49 17.11
C LYS A 62 21.47 -0.62 17.01
N SER A 63 21.98 -1.19 15.92
CA SER A 63 23.43 -1.39 15.72
C SER A 63 24.19 -0.08 15.50
N LYS A 64 23.56 0.93 14.91
CA LYS A 64 24.10 2.29 14.76
C LYS A 64 23.66 3.24 15.88
N ASN A 65 22.73 2.81 16.74
CA ASN A 65 22.05 3.64 17.72
C ASN A 65 21.31 4.85 17.10
N ASP A 66 20.79 4.66 15.88
CA ASP A 66 20.11 5.70 15.10
C ASP A 66 18.59 5.52 15.14
N LYS A 67 17.86 6.64 15.12
CA LYS A 67 16.40 6.68 15.00
C LYS A 67 15.96 7.80 14.06
N PHE A 68 15.28 7.43 12.98
CA PHE A 68 14.56 8.35 12.11
C PHE A 68 13.10 8.43 12.53
N THR A 69 12.55 9.64 12.55
CA THR A 69 11.13 9.88 12.85
C THR A 69 10.52 10.62 11.68
N PHE A 70 9.34 10.18 11.26
CA PHE A 70 8.64 10.69 10.08
C PHE A 70 7.32 11.34 10.50
N SER A 71 6.75 12.16 9.61
CA SER A 71 5.41 12.68 9.84
C SER A 71 4.37 11.57 9.66
N SER A 72 3.78 11.11 10.76
CA SER A 72 2.67 10.14 10.77
C SER A 72 1.29 10.82 10.80
N GLY A 73 1.21 12.14 10.63
CA GLY A 73 -0.04 12.90 10.73
C GLY A 73 -0.65 12.93 12.14
N GLU A 74 -1.78 13.63 12.29
CA GLU A 74 -2.54 13.62 13.55
C GLU A 74 -3.02 12.19 13.88
N GLY A 75 -2.88 11.79 15.14
CA GLY A 75 -3.35 10.49 15.61
C GLY A 75 -2.60 9.27 15.06
N ASP A 76 -1.44 9.46 14.41
CA ASP A 76 -0.68 8.39 13.75
C ASP A 76 -1.44 7.70 12.57
N GLU A 77 -2.42 8.39 11.97
CA GLU A 77 -3.23 7.88 10.85
C GLU A 77 -2.57 8.00 9.47
N GLY A 78 -1.35 8.53 9.42
CA GLY A 78 -0.60 8.84 8.20
C GLY A 78 -0.80 10.29 7.77
N GLY A 79 0.17 10.83 7.03
CA GLY A 79 0.07 12.18 6.50
C GLY A 79 -0.94 12.31 5.35
N GLU A 80 -0.95 13.46 4.69
CA GLU A 80 -1.93 13.77 3.66
C GLU A 80 -1.83 12.79 2.48
N ILE A 81 -0.60 12.46 2.08
CA ILE A 81 -0.35 11.59 0.94
C ILE A 81 -0.76 10.16 1.26
N CYS A 82 -0.36 9.65 2.43
CA CYS A 82 -0.74 8.31 2.88
C CYS A 82 -2.27 8.13 2.92
N ARG A 83 -3.00 9.06 3.54
CA ARG A 83 -4.47 8.98 3.65
C ARG A 83 -5.16 9.06 2.30
N LYS A 84 -4.67 9.94 1.41
CA LYS A 84 -5.21 10.10 0.06
C LYS A 84 -5.05 8.82 -0.76
N LEU A 85 -3.85 8.22 -0.76
CA LEU A 85 -3.58 6.96 -1.44
C LEU A 85 -4.40 5.81 -0.85
N LEU A 86 -4.49 5.71 0.48
CA LEU A 86 -5.25 4.66 1.17
C LEU A 86 -6.74 4.75 0.85
N LYS A 87 -7.31 5.97 0.89
CA LYS A 87 -8.72 6.21 0.56
C LYS A 87 -9.02 5.82 -0.88
N THR A 88 -8.15 6.17 -1.83
CA THR A 88 -8.35 5.84 -3.24
C THR A 88 -8.21 4.36 -3.51
N LEU A 89 -7.18 3.70 -2.96
CA LEU A 89 -7.01 2.26 -3.11
C LEU A 89 -8.22 1.49 -2.56
N LYS A 90 -8.67 1.83 -1.35
CA LYS A 90 -9.86 1.21 -0.75
C LYS A 90 -11.12 1.49 -1.56
N GLY A 91 -11.31 2.72 -2.02
CA GLY A 91 -12.48 3.08 -2.83
C GLY A 91 -12.53 2.32 -4.15
N ILE A 92 -11.37 2.05 -4.79
CA ILE A 92 -11.31 1.18 -5.96
C ILE A 92 -11.68 -0.25 -5.55
N GLN A 93 -11.09 -0.78 -4.48
CA GLN A 93 -11.38 -2.14 -4.00
C GLN A 93 -12.85 -2.39 -3.63
N THR A 94 -13.54 -1.37 -3.11
CA THR A 94 -14.98 -1.46 -2.75
C THR A 94 -15.92 -1.13 -3.90
N GLY A 95 -15.40 -0.63 -5.04
CA GLY A 95 -16.20 -0.14 -6.16
C GLY A 95 -16.82 1.24 -5.95
N ASP A 96 -16.46 1.96 -4.88
CA ASP A 96 -16.90 3.35 -4.64
C ASP A 96 -16.21 4.36 -5.58
N ILE A 97 -15.02 4.01 -6.07
CA ILE A 97 -14.24 4.77 -7.05
C ILE A 97 -14.13 3.93 -8.32
N LEU A 98 -14.35 4.58 -9.47
CA LEU A 98 -14.22 3.94 -10.77
C LEU A 98 -12.81 3.36 -10.94
N ASP A 99 -12.76 2.10 -11.35
CA ASP A 99 -11.51 1.41 -11.65
C ASP A 99 -11.07 1.67 -13.09
N ASP A 100 -10.32 2.74 -13.29
CA ASP A 100 -9.71 3.08 -14.59
C ASP A 100 -8.52 2.16 -14.96
N PHE A 101 -8.14 1.24 -14.07
CA PHE A 101 -6.99 0.35 -14.25
C PHE A 101 -7.37 -1.04 -14.72
N GLY A 102 -8.64 -1.43 -14.57
CA GLY A 102 -9.13 -2.77 -14.92
C GLY A 102 -8.62 -3.86 -13.97
N TRP A 103 -8.48 -3.54 -12.68
CA TRP A 103 -8.10 -4.47 -11.61
C TRP A 103 -9.26 -5.26 -11.03
N LEU A 104 -10.47 -4.69 -11.02
CA LEU A 104 -11.66 -5.34 -10.50
C LEU A 104 -12.17 -6.40 -11.46
N VAL A 105 -12.46 -7.57 -10.90
CA VAL A 105 -13.05 -8.70 -11.62
C VAL A 105 -14.32 -9.10 -10.89
N ASP A 106 -15.43 -9.12 -11.63
CA ASP A 106 -16.70 -9.61 -11.11
C ASP A 106 -16.59 -11.11 -10.81
N ILE A 107 -17.03 -11.51 -9.63
CA ILE A 107 -17.10 -12.93 -9.28
C ILE A 107 -18.32 -13.57 -9.93
N GLU A 108 -18.15 -14.76 -10.48
CA GLU A 108 -19.29 -15.56 -10.94
C GLU A 108 -20.07 -16.10 -9.72
N PRO A 109 -21.40 -16.30 -9.86
CA PRO A 109 -22.19 -16.96 -8.84
C PRO A 109 -21.61 -18.35 -8.51
N VAL A 110 -21.68 -18.74 -7.24
CA VAL A 110 -21.25 -20.08 -6.80
C VAL A 110 -21.98 -21.15 -7.63
N PRO A 111 -21.26 -22.12 -8.24
CA PRO A 111 -21.89 -23.19 -9.01
C PRO A 111 -22.94 -23.95 -8.17
N GLN A 112 -24.06 -24.30 -8.81
CA GLN A 112 -25.15 -25.03 -8.17
C GLN A 112 -24.63 -26.39 -7.66
N GLY A 113 -24.72 -26.63 -6.34
CA GLY A 113 -24.24 -27.85 -5.67
C GLY A 113 -23.07 -27.65 -4.68
N TRP A 114 -22.31 -26.55 -4.78
CA TRP A 114 -21.17 -26.30 -3.86
C TRP A 114 -21.58 -25.89 -2.44
N MET A 115 -22.80 -25.38 -2.25
CA MET A 115 -23.31 -25.02 -0.92
C MET A 115 -23.90 -26.22 -0.15
N GLU A 116 -24.24 -27.33 -0.81
CA GLU A 116 -24.87 -28.50 -0.16
C GLU A 116 -23.85 -29.31 0.65
N GLU A 117 -22.60 -29.39 0.20
CA GLU A 117 -21.51 -30.10 0.91
C GLU A 117 -20.98 -29.33 2.14
N ALA A 118 -21.23 -28.02 2.23
CA ALA A 118 -20.78 -27.19 3.35
C ALA A 118 -21.68 -27.28 4.60
N THR A 119 -22.91 -27.78 4.45
CA THR A 119 -23.80 -28.12 5.56
C THR A 119 -23.61 -29.58 5.98
N GLY A 120 -22.42 -29.91 6.47
CA GLY A 120 -22.17 -31.16 7.20
C GLY A 120 -23.00 -31.20 8.48
N LYS A 121 -23.98 -32.11 8.53
CA LYS A 121 -24.47 -32.71 9.77
C LYS A 121 -23.59 -33.89 10.14
#